data_AF-A0A8H3P7V9-F1
#
_entry.id   AF-A0A8H3P7V9-F1
#
_cell.length_a   1.000
_cell.length_b   1.000
_cell.length_c   1.000
_cell.angle_alpha   90.00
_cell.angle_beta   90.00
_cell.angle_gamma   90.00
#
_symmetry.space_group_name_H-M   'P 1'
#
loop_
_entity.id
_entity.type
_entity.pdbx_description
1 polymer ?
#
loop_
_entity_poly.entity_id
_entity_poly.type
_entity_poly.pdbx_seq_one_letter_code
_entity_poly.pdbx_strand_id
1 'polypeptide(L)'
;MCGSGLQTIRQSEFTGRECDPNWTDDGNDMVQNSIYNARGFLIESTAATWLYGTASEHSVYYQSNINNAKYLFAGMIQTESRYYQPTPTPPAPFANDVGVFSSDPSFSCKAGEAGCDESWAVMIRNSEDVFIAGAGLYSWFSTYSQACENAGLHGNQQDVIIHNLITIGATNMLTSDGSTIPSKDNLAVKGHPYWSQQPANFGWRLGCSGGSLTDYVRC
;
A
#
# COMPACT_ATOMS: atom_id res chain seq x y z
N MET A 1 -7.60 -23.15 24.75
CA MET A 1 -6.30 -23.33 24.07
C MET A 1 -6.49 -22.85 22.63
N CYS A 2 -6.16 -21.58 22.33
CA CYS A 2 -6.10 -21.10 20.95
C CYS A 2 -4.68 -21.38 20.44
N GLY A 3 -4.58 -22.15 19.35
CA GLY A 3 -3.30 -22.47 18.74
C GLY A 3 -2.60 -21.21 18.24
N SER A 4 -1.33 -21.05 18.59
CA SER A 4 -0.39 -20.14 17.94
C SER A 4 -0.16 -20.62 16.50
N GLY A 5 -1.07 -20.24 15.60
CA GLY A 5 -0.98 -20.56 14.18
C GLY A 5 -0.01 -19.62 13.49
N LEU A 6 1.12 -20.18 13.04
CA LEU A 6 2.02 -19.54 12.08
C LEU A 6 1.24 -19.32 10.77
N GLN A 7 0.96 -18.07 10.40
CA GLN A 7 0.33 -17.77 9.11
C GLN A 7 1.41 -17.44 8.08
N THR A 8 1.62 -18.37 7.14
CA THR A 8 2.50 -18.14 5.99
C THR A 8 1.66 -18.09 4.73
N ILE A 9 1.71 -16.96 4.03
CA ILE A 9 1.12 -16.80 2.70
C ILE A 9 2.28 -16.70 1.71
N ARG A 10 2.34 -17.63 0.74
CA ARG A 10 3.35 -17.64 -0.33
C ARG A 10 2.65 -17.47 -1.67
N GLN A 11 3.17 -16.57 -2.51
CA GLN A 11 2.67 -16.31 -3.86
C GLN A 11 1.14 -16.30 -3.96
N SER A 12 0.53 -15.37 -3.25
CA SER A 12 -0.87 -15.01 -3.46
C SER A 12 -0.91 -13.72 -4.26
N GLU A 13 -1.56 -13.78 -5.42
CA GLU A 13 -1.94 -12.63 -6.21
C GLU A 13 -3.45 -12.46 -6.08
N PHE A 14 -3.87 -11.35 -5.47
CA PHE A 14 -5.27 -10.94 -5.47
C PHE A 14 -5.41 -9.82 -6.50
N THR A 15 -5.73 -10.19 -7.73
CA THR A 15 -5.90 -9.27 -8.86
C THR A 15 -7.36 -9.17 -9.27
N GLY A 16 -7.79 -7.94 -9.54
CA GLY A 16 -9.03 -7.67 -10.26
C GLY A 16 -8.85 -7.69 -11.79
N ARG A 17 -7.78 -8.34 -12.29
CA ARG A 17 -7.34 -8.30 -13.70
C ARG A 17 -7.52 -9.65 -14.40
N GLU A 18 -7.83 -9.57 -15.69
CA GLU A 18 -7.92 -10.66 -16.68
C GLU A 18 -8.82 -11.86 -16.33
N CYS A 19 -10.10 -11.74 -16.66
CA CYS A 19 -10.77 -12.85 -17.32
C CYS A 19 -10.88 -12.46 -18.79
N ASP A 20 -10.24 -13.20 -19.70
CA ASP A 20 -10.54 -13.11 -21.13
C ASP A 20 -12.04 -13.39 -21.31
N PRO A 21 -12.86 -12.36 -21.63
CA PRO A 21 -14.30 -12.56 -21.75
C PRO A 21 -14.66 -13.29 -23.05
N ASN A 22 -13.71 -13.51 -23.96
CA ASN A 22 -13.94 -14.07 -25.28
C ASN A 22 -13.11 -15.34 -25.53
N TRP A 23 -13.60 -16.46 -24.98
CA TRP A 23 -13.04 -17.81 -25.17
C TRP A 23 -12.94 -18.30 -26.64
N THR A 24 -13.42 -17.52 -27.61
CA THR A 24 -13.49 -17.90 -29.02
C THR A 24 -12.60 -17.06 -29.94
N ASP A 25 -11.79 -16.15 -29.38
CA ASP A 25 -10.88 -15.31 -30.15
C ASP A 25 -9.47 -15.32 -29.55
N ASP A 26 -8.58 -16.09 -30.18
CA ASP A 26 -7.17 -16.22 -29.87
C ASP A 26 -6.35 -14.94 -30.16
N GLY A 27 -6.98 -13.89 -30.70
CA GLY A 27 -6.41 -12.56 -30.88
C GLY A 27 -6.18 -11.76 -29.60
N ASN A 28 -6.88 -12.10 -28.50
CA ASN A 28 -6.81 -11.46 -27.17
C ASN A 28 -6.48 -9.95 -27.22
N ASP A 29 -7.48 -9.13 -27.59
CA ASP A 29 -7.38 -7.67 -27.63
C ASP A 29 -7.10 -7.01 -26.25
N MET A 30 -6.92 -7.81 -25.19
CA MET A 30 -6.65 -7.37 -23.81
C MET A 30 -7.65 -6.31 -23.35
N VAL A 31 -8.94 -6.53 -23.64
CA VAL A 31 -10.00 -5.58 -23.33
C VAL A 31 -10.07 -5.37 -21.81
N GLN A 32 -9.84 -4.13 -21.38
CA GLN A 32 -9.90 -3.76 -19.97
C GLN A 32 -11.34 -3.86 -19.45
N ASN A 33 -11.51 -4.58 -18.34
CA ASN A 33 -12.79 -4.71 -17.64
C ASN A 33 -12.74 -3.96 -16.30
N SER A 34 -13.90 -3.47 -15.86
CA SER A 34 -14.05 -2.85 -14.54
C SER A 34 -14.70 -3.84 -13.57
N ILE A 35 -13.91 -4.39 -12.66
CA ILE A 35 -14.36 -5.25 -11.55
C ILE A 35 -14.23 -4.46 -10.25
N TYR A 36 -15.27 -4.54 -9.41
CA TYR A 36 -15.32 -3.84 -8.13
C TYR A 36 -15.17 -4.83 -6.98
N ASN A 37 -14.10 -4.69 -6.21
CA ASN A 37 -13.91 -5.27 -4.88
C ASN A 37 -13.53 -4.18 -3.86
N ALA A 38 -14.08 -4.24 -2.64
CA ALA A 38 -13.86 -3.16 -1.69
C ALA A 38 -12.40 -3.11 -1.18
N ARG A 39 -11.82 -4.27 -0.84
CA ARG A 39 -10.59 -4.40 -0.05
C ARG A 39 -9.64 -5.43 -0.66
N GLY A 40 -8.35 -5.22 -0.44
CA GLY A 40 -7.30 -6.22 -0.66
C GLY A 40 -6.99 -6.97 0.64
N PHE A 41 -5.71 -7.06 1.01
CA PHE A 41 -5.31 -7.70 2.25
C PHE A 41 -5.56 -6.84 3.49
N LEU A 42 -6.27 -7.40 4.46
CA LEU A 42 -6.35 -6.89 5.82
C LEU A 42 -5.56 -7.82 6.74
N ILE A 43 -4.55 -7.28 7.43
CA ILE A 43 -3.64 -8.01 8.30
C ILE A 43 -3.77 -7.43 9.71
N GLU A 44 -4.36 -8.21 10.61
CA GLU A 44 -4.58 -7.85 12.01
C GLU A 44 -3.99 -8.89 12.98
N SER A 45 -3.21 -9.84 12.43
CA SER A 45 -2.58 -10.88 13.24
C SER A 45 -1.55 -10.27 14.18
N THR A 46 -1.64 -10.65 15.46
CA THR A 46 -0.60 -10.40 16.47
C THR A 46 0.33 -11.60 16.65
N ALA A 47 0.07 -12.70 15.93
CA ALA A 47 0.98 -13.81 15.79
C ALA A 47 1.86 -13.61 14.55
N ALA A 48 3.03 -14.22 14.57
CA ALA A 48 4.00 -14.08 13.50
C ALA A 48 3.39 -14.46 12.14
N THR A 49 3.58 -13.56 11.18
CA THR A 49 2.99 -13.62 9.84
C THR A 49 4.08 -13.39 8.81
N TRP A 50 4.11 -14.23 7.77
CA TRP A 50 5.06 -14.11 6.68
C TRP A 50 4.36 -14.01 5.34
N LEU A 51 4.66 -12.95 4.60
CA LEU A 51 4.18 -12.71 3.25
C LEU A 51 5.36 -12.78 2.28
N TYR A 52 5.45 -13.88 1.54
CA TYR A 52 6.55 -14.10 0.58
C TYR A 52 6.04 -13.93 -0.85
N GLY A 53 6.52 -12.87 -1.52
CA GLY A 53 6.19 -12.60 -2.93
C GLY A 53 4.70 -12.43 -3.17
N THR A 54 4.02 -11.65 -2.32
CA THR A 54 2.58 -11.45 -2.39
C THR A 54 2.23 -10.18 -3.15
N ALA A 55 1.14 -10.23 -3.92
CA ALA A 55 0.59 -9.07 -4.61
C ALA A 55 -0.90 -8.88 -4.24
N SER A 56 -1.30 -7.63 -4.05
CA SER A 56 -2.70 -7.26 -3.99
C SER A 56 -2.90 -6.06 -4.90
N GLU A 57 -3.80 -6.18 -5.85
CA GLU A 57 -4.02 -5.15 -6.85
C GLU A 57 -5.50 -4.82 -6.95
N HIS A 58 -5.75 -3.60 -7.41
CA HIS A 58 -7.04 -3.13 -7.83
C HIS A 58 -8.13 -3.36 -6.80
N SER A 59 -7.99 -2.83 -5.59
CA SER A 59 -9.02 -2.75 -4.54
C SER A 59 -9.51 -1.30 -4.31
N VAL A 60 -10.74 -1.06 -3.81
CA VAL A 60 -11.34 0.33 -3.86
C VAL A 60 -10.66 1.13 -2.78
N TYR A 61 -10.55 0.53 -1.60
CA TYR A 61 -10.12 1.20 -0.40
C TYR A 61 -8.61 1.13 -0.25
N TYR A 62 -8.05 -0.08 -0.36
CA TYR A 62 -6.65 -0.34 -0.12
C TYR A 62 -6.22 -1.67 -0.71
N GLN A 63 -4.95 -1.78 -1.09
CA GLN A 63 -4.34 -3.04 -1.50
C GLN A 63 -3.83 -3.83 -0.29
N SER A 64 -3.23 -3.15 0.68
CA SER A 64 -2.85 -3.77 1.96
C SER A 64 -3.10 -2.83 3.14
N ASN A 65 -3.76 -3.33 4.16
CA ASN A 65 -4.03 -2.65 5.42
C ASN A 65 -3.49 -3.51 6.58
N ILE A 66 -2.41 -3.04 7.20
CA ILE A 66 -1.78 -3.65 8.36
C ILE A 66 -2.23 -2.85 9.58
N ASN A 67 -3.11 -3.42 10.39
CA ASN A 67 -3.80 -2.70 11.45
C ASN A 67 -3.73 -3.46 12.78
N ASN A 68 -3.20 -2.83 13.83
CA ASN A 68 -2.99 -3.44 15.14
C ASN A 68 -2.21 -4.78 15.07
N ALA A 69 -1.37 -4.96 14.04
CA ALA A 69 -0.66 -6.20 13.78
C ALA A 69 0.70 -6.22 14.47
N LYS A 70 1.24 -7.43 14.69
CA LYS A 70 2.57 -7.65 15.29
C LYS A 70 3.32 -8.77 14.58
N TYR A 71 4.64 -8.68 14.58
CA TYR A 71 5.55 -9.72 14.07
C TYR A 71 5.30 -10.07 12.59
N LEU A 72 5.21 -9.05 11.76
CA LEU A 72 4.99 -9.20 10.32
C LEU A 72 6.32 -9.13 9.57
N PHE A 73 6.61 -10.16 8.80
CA PHE A 73 7.62 -10.12 7.74
C PHE A 73 6.93 -10.13 6.38
N ALA A 74 7.31 -9.23 5.48
CA ALA A 74 6.84 -9.24 4.10
C ALA A 74 7.98 -8.96 3.11
N GLY A 75 8.00 -9.64 1.97
CA GLY A 75 9.00 -9.36 0.95
C GLY A 75 8.99 -10.33 -0.24
N MET A 76 9.12 -9.86 -1.50
CA MET A 76 8.71 -8.52 -1.93
C MET A 76 7.18 -8.46 -1.95
N ILE A 77 6.60 -7.32 -1.56
CA ILE A 77 5.18 -7.06 -1.81
C ILE A 77 5.00 -6.20 -3.05
N GLN A 78 3.92 -6.41 -3.78
CA GLN A 78 3.56 -5.59 -4.93
C GLN A 78 2.10 -5.14 -4.82
N THR A 79 1.83 -3.92 -5.30
CA THR A 79 0.47 -3.39 -5.35
C THR A 79 0.23 -2.54 -6.58
N GLU A 80 -1.02 -2.50 -7.04
CA GLU A 80 -1.45 -1.59 -8.08
C GLU A 80 -2.81 -0.96 -7.78
N SER A 81 -2.93 0.34 -8.03
CA SER A 81 -4.20 1.05 -7.95
C SER A 81 -5.10 0.78 -9.16
N ARG A 82 -6.39 1.10 -9.03
CA ARG A 82 -7.36 0.85 -10.10
C ARG A 82 -7.30 1.81 -11.25
N TYR A 83 -7.45 1.24 -12.43
CA TYR A 83 -7.43 2.00 -13.69
C TYR A 83 -8.62 2.90 -13.89
N TYR A 84 -9.78 2.52 -13.33
CA TYR A 84 -10.98 3.35 -13.42
C TYR A 84 -11.01 4.46 -12.36
N GLN A 85 -10.25 4.36 -11.27
CA GLN A 85 -10.25 5.43 -10.25
C GLN A 85 -9.57 6.67 -10.81
N PRO A 86 -10.10 7.88 -10.55
CA PRO A 86 -11.12 8.25 -9.55
C PRO A 86 -12.58 8.18 -10.04
N THR A 87 -12.91 7.45 -11.11
CA THR A 87 -14.30 7.38 -11.63
C THR A 87 -14.87 5.94 -11.55
N PRO A 88 -15.68 5.62 -10.52
CA PRO A 88 -16.09 6.48 -9.40
C PRO A 88 -14.99 6.58 -8.33
N THR A 89 -15.06 7.63 -7.50
CA THR A 89 -14.10 7.85 -6.41
C THR A 89 -14.35 6.82 -5.29
N PRO A 90 -13.32 6.40 -4.56
CA PRO A 90 -13.53 5.72 -3.28
C PRO A 90 -14.46 6.54 -2.37
N PRO A 91 -15.38 5.90 -1.61
CA PRO A 91 -15.56 4.46 -1.43
C PRO A 91 -16.52 3.80 -2.43
N ALA A 92 -17.02 4.51 -3.45
CA ALA A 92 -18.00 3.94 -4.37
C ALA A 92 -17.42 2.74 -5.17
N PRO A 93 -18.23 1.70 -5.46
CA PRO A 93 -19.67 1.58 -5.17
C PRO A 93 -20.01 1.09 -3.75
N PHE A 94 -19.01 0.90 -2.88
CA PHE A 94 -19.16 0.27 -1.57
C PHE A 94 -19.36 1.28 -0.43
N ALA A 95 -20.01 2.43 -0.66
CA ALA A 95 -20.15 3.46 0.38
C ALA A 95 -20.82 2.95 1.67
N ASN A 96 -21.77 2.00 1.55
CA ASN A 96 -22.47 1.42 2.69
C ASN A 96 -21.65 0.36 3.45
N ASP A 97 -20.56 -0.14 2.87
CA ASP A 97 -19.72 -1.17 3.48
C ASP A 97 -18.53 -0.57 4.24
N VAL A 98 -18.32 0.76 4.17
CA VAL A 98 -17.27 1.43 4.93
C VAL A 98 -17.50 1.23 6.42
N GLY A 99 -16.48 0.76 7.13
CA GLY A 99 -16.55 0.53 8.58
C GLY A 99 -17.06 -0.85 8.97
N VAL A 100 -17.39 -1.73 7.99
CA VAL A 100 -17.58 -3.17 8.26
C VAL A 100 -16.33 -3.75 8.94
N PHE A 101 -15.15 -3.30 8.50
CA PHE A 101 -13.93 -3.45 9.29
C PHE A 101 -13.62 -2.10 9.93
N SER A 102 -13.38 -2.08 11.24
CA SER A 102 -13.11 -0.84 11.98
C SER A 102 -11.85 -0.11 11.51
N SER A 103 -11.00 -0.79 10.74
CA SER A 103 -9.76 -0.28 10.17
C SER A 103 -9.89 0.26 8.75
N ASP A 104 -11.09 0.24 8.17
CA ASP A 104 -11.35 0.85 6.87
C ASP A 104 -10.99 2.35 6.90
N PRO A 105 -10.49 2.91 5.79
CA PRO A 105 -10.35 4.36 5.67
C PRO A 105 -11.70 5.05 5.89
N SER A 106 -11.71 6.18 6.59
CA SER A 106 -12.95 6.92 6.86
C SER A 106 -13.53 7.62 5.63
N PHE A 107 -12.74 7.78 4.56
CA PHE A 107 -13.05 8.54 3.33
C PHE A 107 -13.67 9.92 3.61
N SER A 108 -13.37 10.49 4.79
CA SER A 108 -13.86 11.79 5.25
C SER A 108 -12.99 12.96 4.75
N CYS A 109 -12.06 12.68 3.85
CA CYS A 109 -11.11 13.60 3.25
C CYS A 109 -11.71 14.29 2.01
N LYS A 110 -11.04 15.35 1.54
CA LYS A 110 -11.44 16.06 0.30
C LYS A 110 -10.86 15.37 -0.93
N ALA A 111 -11.50 15.59 -2.08
CA ALA A 111 -10.89 15.24 -3.36
C ALA A 111 -9.52 15.92 -3.48
N GLY A 112 -8.51 15.19 -3.92
CA GLY A 112 -7.11 15.60 -3.90
C GLY A 112 -6.38 15.36 -2.57
N GLU A 113 -6.97 14.64 -1.63
CA GLU A 113 -6.26 14.13 -0.45
C GLU A 113 -6.05 12.61 -0.60
N ALA A 114 -4.98 12.12 0.03
CA ALA A 114 -4.60 10.72 -0.01
C ALA A 114 -5.75 9.80 0.43
N GLY A 115 -6.03 8.76 -0.35
CA GLY A 115 -7.11 7.83 -0.07
C GLY A 115 -8.52 8.29 -0.48
N CYS A 116 -8.69 9.54 -0.92
CA CYS A 116 -10.00 10.07 -1.33
C CYS A 116 -10.19 10.14 -2.84
N ASP A 117 -9.11 10.23 -3.61
CA ASP A 117 -9.16 10.11 -5.08
C ASP A 117 -8.83 8.69 -5.56
N GLU A 118 -8.03 7.95 -4.79
CA GLU A 118 -7.46 6.67 -5.20
C GLU A 118 -7.28 5.74 -3.99
N SER A 119 -7.26 4.44 -4.24
CA SER A 119 -6.96 3.43 -3.22
C SER A 119 -5.58 3.61 -2.59
N TRP A 120 -5.45 3.29 -1.31
CA TRP A 120 -4.14 3.18 -0.67
C TRP A 120 -3.36 1.96 -1.18
N ALA A 121 -2.07 2.09 -1.48
CA ALA A 121 -1.24 0.93 -1.76
C ALA A 121 -0.96 0.14 -0.47
N VAL A 122 -0.37 0.78 0.54
CA VAL A 122 -0.12 0.18 1.85
C VAL A 122 -0.48 1.15 2.97
N MET A 123 -1.28 0.69 3.92
CA MET A 123 -1.53 1.40 5.17
C MET A 123 -1.00 0.58 6.33
N ILE A 124 -0.25 1.20 7.23
CA ILE A 124 0.23 0.59 8.47
C ILE A 124 -0.22 1.47 9.63
N ARG A 125 -1.07 0.93 10.50
CA ARG A 125 -1.68 1.66 11.62
C ARG A 125 -1.53 0.91 12.92
N ASN A 126 -1.15 1.63 13.98
CA ASN A 126 -1.09 1.11 15.35
C ASN A 126 -0.37 -0.25 15.47
N SER A 127 0.62 -0.50 14.62
CA SER A 127 1.32 -1.80 14.53
C SER A 127 2.76 -1.67 15.05
N GLU A 128 3.36 -2.81 15.41
CA GLU A 128 4.75 -2.92 15.85
C GLU A 128 5.42 -4.17 15.26
N ASP A 129 6.75 -4.20 15.22
CA ASP A 129 7.53 -5.31 14.67
C ASP A 129 7.10 -5.70 13.24
N VAL A 130 7.03 -4.71 12.35
CA VAL A 130 6.67 -4.87 10.94
C VAL A 130 7.91 -4.65 10.09
N PHE A 131 8.35 -5.69 9.38
CA PHE A 131 9.50 -5.63 8.48
C PHE A 131 9.09 -5.95 7.04
N ILE A 132 9.17 -4.96 6.15
CA ILE A 132 8.96 -5.11 4.72
C ILE A 132 10.31 -5.05 4.02
N ALA A 133 10.82 -6.19 3.55
CA ALA A 133 12.14 -6.31 2.93
C ALA A 133 12.23 -5.68 1.52
N GLY A 134 11.08 -5.46 0.88
CA GLY A 134 10.95 -4.89 -0.46
C GLY A 134 9.49 -4.61 -0.78
N ALA A 135 9.21 -3.45 -1.39
CA ALA A 135 7.85 -3.07 -1.78
C ALA A 135 7.84 -2.38 -3.14
N GLY A 136 7.00 -2.84 -4.06
CA GLY A 136 6.74 -2.23 -5.36
C GLY A 136 5.31 -1.72 -5.42
N LEU A 137 5.11 -0.42 -5.26
CA LEU A 137 3.78 0.19 -5.13
C LEU A 137 3.51 1.07 -6.35
N TYR A 138 2.55 0.68 -7.19
CA TYR A 138 2.35 1.31 -8.49
C TYR A 138 0.98 1.99 -8.60
N SER A 139 0.97 3.20 -9.15
CA SER A 139 -0.21 3.86 -9.69
C SER A 139 0.09 4.26 -11.13
N TRP A 140 -0.76 3.83 -12.06
CA TRP A 140 -0.54 4.05 -13.49
C TRP A 140 -1.54 5.03 -14.12
N PHE A 141 -2.71 5.18 -13.49
CA PHE A 141 -3.84 5.91 -14.07
C PHE A 141 -4.46 6.83 -13.02
N SER A 142 -3.71 7.82 -12.53
CA SER A 142 -4.33 8.96 -11.86
C SER A 142 -4.72 9.99 -12.92
N THR A 143 -5.97 10.44 -12.90
CA THR A 143 -6.37 11.65 -13.63
C THR A 143 -5.74 12.87 -12.95
N TYR A 144 -4.44 13.08 -13.16
CA TYR A 144 -3.69 14.33 -12.97
C TYR A 144 -3.84 15.07 -11.63
N SER A 145 -4.36 14.45 -10.56
CA SER A 145 -4.41 15.10 -9.25
C SER A 145 -3.07 14.85 -8.51
N GLN A 146 -2.48 15.93 -8.01
CA GLN A 146 -1.08 15.98 -7.56
C GLN A 146 -0.88 15.40 -6.15
N ALA A 147 -1.73 14.49 -5.68
CA ALA A 147 -1.78 14.08 -4.27
C ALA A 147 -1.90 12.57 -4.06
N CYS A 148 -1.42 11.76 -5.00
CA CYS A 148 -1.37 10.31 -4.82
C CYS A 148 -0.29 9.95 -3.79
N GLU A 149 -0.68 9.32 -2.69
CA GLU A 149 0.22 8.73 -1.69
C GLU A 149 0.15 7.21 -1.79
N ASN A 150 1.31 6.55 -1.86
CA ASN A 150 1.33 5.09 -1.94
C ASN A 150 1.31 4.44 -0.55
N ALA A 151 2.24 4.81 0.34
CA ALA A 151 2.32 4.23 1.67
C ALA A 151 1.97 5.26 2.77
N GLY A 152 1.06 4.89 3.67
CA GLY A 152 0.65 5.71 4.83
C GLY A 152 0.92 5.00 6.15
N LEU A 153 1.72 5.62 7.02
CA LEU A 153 2.05 5.14 8.37
C LEU A 153 1.43 6.10 9.40
N HIS A 154 0.60 5.56 10.30
CA HIS A 154 -0.11 6.38 11.30
C HIS A 154 -0.14 5.73 12.67
N GLY A 155 0.32 6.44 13.70
CA GLY A 155 0.23 6.00 15.09
C GLY A 155 0.95 4.67 15.38
N ASN A 156 1.95 4.34 14.56
CA ASN A 156 2.71 3.10 14.74
C ASN A 156 3.62 3.20 15.97
N GLN A 157 3.84 2.04 16.59
CA GLN A 157 4.72 1.89 17.75
C GLN A 157 6.17 1.64 17.26
N GLN A 158 7.00 0.94 18.02
CA GLN A 158 8.40 0.70 17.62
C GLN A 158 8.50 -0.29 16.44
N ASP A 159 9.55 -0.11 15.63
CA ASP A 159 10.09 -1.06 14.64
C ASP A 159 9.16 -1.39 13.46
N VAL A 160 8.60 -0.36 12.81
CA VAL A 160 8.11 -0.46 11.42
C VAL A 160 9.24 -0.10 10.47
N ILE A 161 9.70 -1.07 9.69
CA ILE A 161 10.82 -0.94 8.76
C ILE A 161 10.40 -1.32 7.35
N ILE A 162 10.66 -0.42 6.38
CA ILE A 162 10.49 -0.68 4.95
C ILE A 162 11.84 -0.51 4.27
N HIS A 163 12.28 -1.57 3.59
CA HIS A 163 13.44 -1.58 2.72
C HIS A 163 13.03 -1.58 1.27
N ASN A 164 13.90 -1.00 0.44
CA ASN A 164 13.82 -1.06 -1.01
C ASN A 164 12.39 -0.73 -1.50
N LEU A 165 11.90 0.44 -1.07
CA LEU A 165 10.60 0.95 -1.46
C LEU A 165 10.71 1.55 -2.86
N ILE A 166 9.94 0.98 -3.78
CA ILE A 166 9.86 1.37 -5.18
C ILE A 166 8.45 1.86 -5.43
N THR A 167 8.32 3.07 -5.99
CA THR A 167 7.01 3.64 -6.32
C THR A 167 6.94 4.17 -7.75
N ILE A 168 5.76 4.07 -8.35
CA ILE A 168 5.40 4.64 -9.66
C ILE A 168 4.11 5.45 -9.49
N GLY A 169 4.04 6.63 -10.12
CA GLY A 169 2.83 7.44 -10.19
C GLY A 169 2.36 8.09 -8.88
N ALA A 170 3.20 8.14 -7.86
CA ALA A 170 2.88 8.78 -6.58
C ALA A 170 3.58 10.13 -6.43
N THR A 171 2.92 11.10 -5.81
CA THR A 171 3.54 12.35 -5.36
C THR A 171 4.47 12.09 -4.18
N ASN A 172 3.98 11.32 -3.20
CA ASN A 172 4.73 10.91 -2.01
C ASN A 172 4.90 9.39 -2.02
N MET A 173 6.14 8.92 -1.87
CA MET A 173 6.44 7.49 -1.71
C MET A 173 5.86 6.96 -0.39
N LEU A 174 6.00 7.78 0.65
CA LEU A 174 5.64 7.45 2.03
C LEU A 174 5.20 8.71 2.76
N THR A 175 4.12 8.62 3.52
CA THR A 175 3.68 9.62 4.50
C THR A 175 3.62 8.96 5.88
N SER A 176 4.20 9.61 6.89
CA SER A 176 4.26 9.11 8.27
C SER A 176 4.05 10.25 9.26
N ASP A 177 2.96 10.23 10.03
CA ASP A 177 2.67 11.17 11.12
C ASP A 177 3.06 12.64 10.85
N GLY A 178 2.70 13.15 9.65
CA GLY A 178 2.95 14.53 9.22
C GLY A 178 4.27 14.78 8.48
N SER A 179 5.14 13.77 8.36
CA SER A 179 6.33 13.80 7.50
C SER A 179 6.07 13.06 6.19
N THR A 180 6.65 13.53 5.09
CA THR A 180 6.50 12.90 3.78
C THR A 180 7.86 12.65 3.13
N ILE A 181 7.95 11.61 2.31
CA ILE A 181 9.06 11.35 1.40
C ILE A 181 8.55 11.57 -0.03
N PRO A 182 8.88 12.70 -0.65
CA PRO A 182 8.42 12.99 -2.01
C PRO A 182 9.10 12.07 -3.04
N SER A 183 8.32 11.56 -4.00
CA SER A 183 8.85 10.74 -5.10
C SER A 183 9.82 11.52 -5.99
N LYS A 184 9.55 12.81 -6.20
CA LYS A 184 10.37 13.71 -7.05
C LYS A 184 11.84 13.78 -6.60
N ASP A 185 12.08 13.67 -5.30
CA ASP A 185 13.42 13.80 -4.70
C ASP A 185 14.18 12.45 -4.72
N ASN A 186 13.50 11.37 -5.11
CA ASN A 186 14.00 10.00 -5.08
C ASN A 186 13.87 9.30 -6.45
N LEU A 187 13.77 10.06 -7.55
CA LEU A 187 13.66 9.50 -8.90
C LEU A 187 14.89 8.66 -9.27
N ALA A 188 14.66 7.40 -9.63
CA ALA A 188 15.71 6.45 -10.01
C ALA A 188 16.01 6.48 -11.52
N VAL A 189 15.17 7.14 -12.32
CA VAL A 189 15.31 7.24 -13.77
C VAL A 189 15.01 8.64 -14.28
N LYS A 190 15.55 8.95 -15.47
CA LYS A 190 15.38 10.22 -16.17
C LYS A 190 14.31 10.18 -17.27
N GLY A 191 13.71 9.01 -17.51
CA GLY A 191 12.77 8.77 -18.60
C GLY A 191 11.61 7.90 -18.17
N HIS A 192 10.55 7.91 -18.98
CA HIS A 192 9.32 7.18 -18.71
C HIS A 192 9.51 5.64 -18.76
N PRO A 193 8.87 4.87 -17.86
CA PRO A 193 8.07 5.35 -16.73
C PRO A 193 8.96 5.91 -15.62
N TYR A 194 8.58 7.08 -15.09
CA TYR A 194 9.26 7.66 -13.93
C TYR A 194 8.95 6.81 -12.70
N TRP A 195 9.99 6.32 -12.04
CA TRP A 195 9.87 5.60 -10.78
C TRP A 195 10.88 6.14 -9.77
N SER A 196 10.49 6.06 -8.50
CA SER A 196 11.32 6.49 -7.38
C SER A 196 11.71 5.31 -6.51
N GLN A 197 12.89 5.40 -5.91
CA GLN A 197 13.46 4.35 -5.07
C GLN A 197 14.00 4.93 -3.77
N GLN A 198 13.60 4.31 -2.66
CA GLN A 198 14.24 4.51 -1.37
C GLN A 198 14.95 3.21 -0.97
N PRO A 199 16.28 3.10 -1.22
CA PRO A 199 17.04 1.87 -1.00
C PRO A 199 17.41 1.62 0.47
N ALA A 200 17.43 2.66 1.32
CA ALA A 200 17.89 2.56 2.70
C ALA A 200 16.82 2.02 3.67
N ASN A 201 17.28 1.52 4.83
CA ASN A 201 16.47 1.22 6.02
C ASN A 201 15.62 2.45 6.38
N PHE A 202 14.32 2.44 6.12
CA PHE A 202 13.40 3.40 6.74
C PHE A 202 12.74 2.71 7.93
N GLY A 203 13.28 2.93 9.13
CA GLY A 203 12.81 2.30 10.36
C GLY A 203 12.47 3.33 11.44
N TRP A 204 11.25 3.32 11.94
CA TRP A 204 10.86 4.17 13.07
C TRP A 204 11.09 3.42 14.39
N ARG A 205 12.07 3.85 15.17
CA ARG A 205 12.26 3.42 16.56
C ARG A 205 11.80 4.52 17.51
N LEU A 206 10.59 4.41 18.04
CA LEU A 206 10.14 5.25 19.16
C LEU A 206 10.75 4.77 20.48
N GLY A 207 12.05 5.01 20.69
CA GLY A 207 12.72 4.80 21.97
C GLY A 207 12.64 6.04 22.87
N CYS A 208 12.06 5.85 24.05
CA CYS A 208 11.84 6.84 25.11
C CYS A 208 13.03 7.76 25.43
N SER A 209 12.72 9.04 25.71
CA SER A 209 13.45 10.00 26.56
C SER A 209 14.98 9.93 26.60
N GLY A 210 15.63 10.89 25.94
CA GLY A 210 16.97 11.36 26.30
C GLY A 210 18.12 10.46 25.86
N GLY A 211 18.52 10.56 24.59
CA GLY A 211 19.75 9.97 24.09
C GLY A 211 19.82 10.04 22.57
N SER A 212 20.65 10.95 22.07
CA SER A 212 20.97 11.09 20.64
C SER A 212 21.41 9.75 20.04
N LEU A 213 20.76 9.35 18.94
CA LEU A 213 21.34 8.48 17.91
C LEU A 213 21.11 9.16 16.56
N THR A 214 22.09 10.01 16.25
CA THR A 214 22.56 10.49 14.94
C THR A 214 21.92 9.89 13.67
N ASP A 215 21.36 10.82 12.89
CA ASP A 215 21.53 11.03 11.44
C ASP A 215 21.28 9.88 10.46
N TYR A 216 20.22 10.00 9.65
CA TYR A 216 20.34 10.18 8.19
C TYR A 216 18.98 10.61 7.60
N VAL A 217 18.68 11.91 7.63
CA VAL A 217 18.21 12.71 6.47
C VAL A 217 18.54 14.18 6.80
N ARG A 218 19.69 14.67 6.32
CA ARG A 218 19.84 16.10 6.02
C ARG A 218 19.57 16.27 4.53
N CYS A 219 18.41 16.85 4.23
CA CYS A 219 18.13 17.94 3.30
C CYS A 219 16.62 18.20 3.35
#